data_AF-A0A916EMB9-F1
#
_entry.id   AF-A0A916EMB9-F1
#
_cell.length_a   1.000
_cell.length_b   1.000
_cell.length_c   1.000
_cell.angle_alpha   90.00
_cell.angle_beta   90.00
_cell.angle_gamma   90.00
#
_symmetry.space_group_name_H-M   'P 1'
#
loop_
_entity.id
_entity.type
_entity.pdbx_description
1 polymer ?
#
loop_
_entity_poly.entity_id
_entity_poly.type
_entity_poly.pdbx_seq_one_letter_code
_entity_poly.pdbx_strand_id
1 'polypeptide(L)'
;MSETNRRREGWIELATQRRGRDRTGREHLVTRIEVKSRGYIPDVYVRMDHDVLDEALYDDDAFVAFVNQVLNEIGYSGRPFDRAELGLQGRNYIVLEPGREFRAFVVQRFGWCDLAAPPRVH
;
A
#
# COMPACT_ATOMS: atom_id res chain seq x y z
N MET A 1 16.78 -13.06 -10.28
CA MET A 1 16.53 -11.68 -10.73
C MET A 1 16.19 -10.86 -9.50
N SER A 2 17.12 -10.05 -9.01
CA SER A 2 16.89 -9.24 -7.80
C SER A 2 16.18 -7.96 -8.20
N GLU A 3 14.87 -7.89 -7.96
CA GLU A 3 14.10 -6.65 -8.03
C GLU A 3 14.53 -5.72 -6.90
N THR A 4 15.54 -4.91 -7.18
CA THR A 4 15.91 -3.78 -6.36
C THR A 4 14.75 -2.79 -6.42
N ASN A 5 13.91 -2.76 -5.39
CA ASN A 5 12.85 -1.78 -5.22
C ASN A 5 13.38 -0.38 -5.55
N ARG A 6 12.85 0.24 -6.61
CA ARG A 6 13.27 1.58 -7.02
C ARG A 6 12.78 2.57 -5.98
N ARG A 7 13.66 2.96 -5.06
CA ARG A 7 13.43 4.09 -4.16
C ARG A 7 13.36 5.36 -5.01
N ARG A 8 12.16 5.94 -5.15
CA ARG A 8 12.03 7.36 -5.45
C ARG A 8 12.21 8.12 -4.14
N GLU A 9 12.71 9.36 -4.19
CA GLU A 9 12.97 10.13 -2.96
C GLU A 9 11.74 10.11 -2.04
N GLY A 10 11.88 9.49 -0.87
CA GLY A 10 10.83 9.40 0.15
C GLY A 10 9.82 8.25 0.02
N TRP A 11 9.88 7.39 -1.01
CA TRP A 11 8.88 6.33 -1.26
C TRP A 11 9.51 4.98 -1.60
N ILE A 12 8.79 3.92 -1.25
CA ILE A 12 9.08 2.53 -1.62
C ILE A 12 7.89 2.03 -2.44
N GLU A 13 8.16 1.68 -3.70
CA GLU A 13 7.18 1.00 -4.56
C GLU A 13 7.09 -0.48 -4.18
N LEU A 14 5.88 -0.98 -3.96
CA LEU A 14 5.58 -2.37 -3.62
C LEU A 14 5.08 -3.14 -4.84
N ALA A 15 4.25 -2.49 -5.65
CA ALA A 15 3.74 -3.02 -6.91
C ALA A 15 3.42 -1.87 -7.88
N THR A 16 3.35 -2.20 -9.16
CA THR A 16 3.03 -1.26 -10.23
C THR A 16 2.12 -1.91 -11.25
N GLN A 17 1.35 -1.08 -11.97
CA GLN A 17 0.51 -1.49 -13.10
C GLN A 17 -0.36 -2.73 -12.80
N ARG A 18 -1.38 -2.53 -11.97
CA ARG A 18 -2.36 -3.58 -11.62
C ARG A 18 -3.76 -3.13 -11.98
N ARG A 19 -4.61 -4.07 -12.38
CA ARG A 19 -6.02 -3.83 -12.70
C ARG A 19 -6.88 -4.59 -11.71
N GLY A 20 -7.73 -3.86 -10.99
CA GLY A 20 -8.66 -4.40 -10.01
C GLY A 20 -10.08 -4.01 -10.36
N ARG A 21 -11.05 -4.79 -9.88
CA ARG A 21 -12.47 -4.46 -10.00
C ARG A 21 -13.03 -4.08 -8.64
N ASP A 22 -13.92 -3.08 -8.64
CA ASP A 22 -14.75 -2.77 -7.48
C ASP A 22 -15.95 -3.74 -7.38
N ARG A 23 -16.78 -3.56 -6.35
CA ARG A 23 -17.98 -4.40 -6.15
C ARG A 23 -19.02 -4.26 -7.26
N THR A 24 -18.99 -3.16 -8.02
CA THR A 24 -19.91 -2.90 -9.14
C THR A 24 -19.43 -3.58 -10.44
N GLY A 25 -18.22 -4.12 -10.43
CA GLY A 25 -17.57 -4.76 -11.58
C GLY A 25 -16.80 -3.76 -12.46
N ARG A 26 -16.77 -2.48 -12.09
CA ARG A 26 -15.97 -1.45 -12.78
C ARG A 26 -14.50 -1.75 -12.56
N GLU A 27 -13.71 -1.62 -13.62
CA GLU A 27 -12.27 -1.83 -13.58
C GLU A 27 -11.55 -0.50 -13.30
N HIS A 28 -10.52 -0.56 -12.45
CA HIS A 28 -9.65 0.57 -12.15
C HIS A 28 -8.19 0.20 -12.39
N LEU A 29 -7.43 1.14 -12.96
CA LEU A 29 -5.99 1.00 -13.14
C LEU A 29 -5.23 1.58 -11.94
N VAL A 30 -4.66 0.69 -11.14
CA VAL A 30 -3.70 1.04 -10.10
C VAL A 30 -2.34 1.26 -10.77
N THR A 31 -1.89 2.51 -10.74
CA THR A 31 -0.60 2.90 -11.31
C THR A 31 0.56 2.45 -10.41
N ARG A 32 0.39 2.55 -9.09
CA ARG A 32 1.37 2.14 -8.06
C ARG A 32 0.70 1.76 -6.75
N ILE A 33 1.31 0.83 -6.03
CA ILE A 33 1.08 0.58 -4.60
C ILE A 33 2.40 0.91 -3.91
N GLU A 34 2.39 1.85 -2.97
CA GLU A 34 3.61 2.39 -2.38
C GLU A 34 3.42 2.75 -0.90
N VAL A 35 4.54 2.78 -0.17
CA VAL A 35 4.61 3.29 1.21
C VAL A 35 5.66 4.39 1.27
N LYS A 36 5.51 5.33 2.21
CA LYS A 36 6.61 6.26 2.52
C LYS A 36 7.82 5.45 2.97
N SER A 37 9.04 5.87 2.62
CA SER A 37 10.27 5.10 2.92
C SER A 37 10.62 5.04 4.41
N ARG A 38 10.01 5.90 5.22
CA ARG A 38 10.19 5.97 6.67
C ARG A 38 8.89 6.40 7.36
N GLY A 39 8.70 5.98 8.61
CA GLY A 39 7.56 6.38 9.43
C GLY A 39 7.47 5.60 10.74
N TYR A 40 6.38 5.80 11.48
CA TYR A 40 6.05 5.01 12.66
C TYR A 40 5.12 3.83 12.33
N ILE A 41 4.23 4.03 11.36
CA ILE A 41 3.33 3.04 10.78
C ILE A 41 3.39 3.20 9.26
N PRO A 42 3.56 2.12 8.47
CA PRO A 42 3.64 2.20 7.02
C PRO A 42 2.25 2.18 6.35
N ASP A 43 1.61 3.34 6.23
CA ASP A 43 0.36 3.46 5.45
C ASP A 43 0.59 3.09 3.98
N VAL A 44 -0.34 2.33 3.39
CA VAL A 44 -0.26 1.91 1.99
C VAL A 44 -1.07 2.84 1.11
N TYR A 45 -0.38 3.49 0.19
CA TYR A 45 -0.97 4.37 -0.81
C TYR A 45 -1.20 3.58 -2.09
N VAL A 46 -2.45 3.52 -2.54
CA VAL A 46 -2.85 2.90 -3.80
C VAL A 46 -3.16 4.03 -4.79
N ARG A 47 -2.24 4.26 -5.72
CA ARG A 47 -2.29 5.35 -6.71
C ARG A 47 -3.09 4.94 -7.93
N MET A 48 -3.95 5.83 -8.40
CA MET A 48 -4.83 5.63 -9.55
C MET A 48 -4.47 6.60 -10.67
N ASP A 49 -4.88 6.29 -11.89
CA ASP A 49 -4.72 7.16 -13.07
C ASP A 49 -5.87 8.19 -13.23
N HIS A 50 -6.90 8.12 -12.39
CA HIS A 50 -8.07 9.01 -12.37
C HIS A 50 -8.41 9.47 -10.95
N ASP A 51 -9.36 10.42 -10.85
CA ASP A 51 -9.94 10.85 -9.57
C ASP A 51 -10.88 9.76 -9.04
N VAL A 52 -10.72 9.40 -7.77
CA VAL A 52 -11.39 8.28 -7.08
C VAL A 52 -11.93 8.68 -5.72
N LEU A 53 -11.80 9.94 -5.30
CA LEU A 53 -12.18 10.37 -3.95
C LEU A 53 -13.68 10.16 -3.69
N ASP A 54 -14.51 10.49 -4.68
CA ASP A 54 -15.97 10.33 -4.61
C ASP A 54 -16.43 8.86 -4.81
N GLU A 55 -15.54 7.99 -5.29
CA GLU A 55 -15.83 6.57 -5.54
C GLU A 55 -15.68 5.72 -4.27
N ALA A 56 -15.10 6.29 -3.21
CA ALA A 56 -14.91 5.66 -1.90
C ALA A 56 -14.31 4.25 -1.96
N LEU A 57 -13.35 4.02 -2.87
CA LEU A 57 -12.72 2.70 -3.08
C LEU A 57 -11.97 2.16 -1.85
N TYR A 58 -11.66 3.02 -0.87
CA TYR A 58 -11.13 2.62 0.43
C TYR A 58 -12.14 1.85 1.30
N ASP A 59 -13.45 1.99 1.02
CA ASP A 59 -14.55 1.27 1.67
C ASP A 59 -15.17 0.21 0.74
N ASP A 60 -14.58 -0.05 -0.43
CA ASP A 60 -15.05 -1.09 -1.35
C ASP A 60 -14.32 -2.41 -1.07
N ASP A 61 -15.01 -3.34 -0.40
CA ASP A 61 -14.43 -4.62 0.01
C ASP A 61 -13.83 -5.44 -1.15
N ALA A 62 -14.43 -5.37 -2.35
CA ALA A 62 -13.93 -6.09 -3.51
C ALA A 62 -12.61 -5.48 -4.02
N PHE A 63 -12.56 -4.14 -4.08
CA PHE A 63 -11.33 -3.43 -4.46
C PHE A 63 -10.23 -3.61 -3.41
N VAL A 64 -10.55 -3.50 -2.12
CA VAL A 64 -9.62 -3.73 -1.02
C VAL A 64 -9.11 -5.17 -1.02
N ALA A 65 -9.96 -6.17 -1.28
CA ALA A 65 -9.54 -7.56 -1.43
C ALA A 65 -8.55 -7.75 -2.59
N PHE A 66 -8.76 -7.07 -3.72
CA PHE A 66 -7.81 -7.05 -4.83
C PHE A 66 -6.44 -6.47 -4.40
N VAL A 67 -6.42 -5.35 -3.67
CA VAL A 67 -5.16 -4.77 -3.17
C VAL A 67 -4.43 -5.75 -2.25
N ASN A 68 -5.16 -6.42 -1.34
CA ASN A 68 -4.61 -7.45 -0.47
C ASN A 68 -4.04 -8.64 -1.27
N GLN A 69 -4.72 -9.06 -2.34
CA GLN A 69 -4.22 -10.10 -3.23
C GLN A 69 -2.87 -9.70 -3.87
N VAL A 70 -2.75 -8.47 -4.37
CA VAL A 70 -1.48 -7.97 -4.94
C VAL A 70 -0.36 -7.98 -3.89
N LEU A 71 -0.66 -7.62 -2.63
CA LEU A 71 0.31 -7.68 -1.54
C LEU A 71 0.70 -9.12 -1.21
N ASN A 72 -0.25 -10.06 -1.25
CA ASN A 72 0.02 -11.48 -1.05
C ASN A 72 0.94 -12.06 -2.13
N GLU A 73 0.78 -11.64 -3.39
CA GLU A 73 1.64 -12.04 -4.50
C GLU A 73 3.11 -11.64 -4.31
N ILE A 74 3.37 -10.52 -3.61
CA ILE A 74 4.74 -10.06 -3.30
C ILE A 74 5.27 -10.61 -1.97
N GLY A 75 4.52 -11.50 -1.31
CA GLY A 75 4.94 -12.26 -0.14
C GLY A 75 4.43 -11.74 1.21
N TYR A 76 3.47 -10.81 1.23
CA TYR A 76 2.75 -10.49 2.46
C TYR A 76 1.80 -11.64 2.83
N SER A 77 1.65 -11.93 4.12
CA SER A 77 0.78 -13.01 4.61
C SER A 77 0.04 -12.65 5.91
N GLY A 78 0.00 -11.35 6.23
CA GLY A 78 -0.66 -10.85 7.43
C GLY A 78 -2.16 -10.64 7.21
N ARG A 79 -2.79 -9.95 8.18
CA ARG A 79 -4.22 -9.64 8.12
C ARG A 79 -4.55 -8.73 6.94
N PRO A 80 -5.78 -8.83 6.39
CA PRO A 80 -6.26 -7.85 5.42
C PRO A 80 -6.20 -6.43 5.96
N PHE A 81 -6.02 -5.50 5.04
CA PHE A 81 -5.96 -4.07 5.33
C PHE A 81 -7.36 -3.47 5.52
N ASP A 82 -7.43 -2.47 6.39
CA ASP A 82 -8.63 -1.64 6.60
C ASP A 82 -8.44 -0.27 5.94
N ARG A 83 -9.52 0.54 5.86
CA ARG A 83 -9.39 1.93 5.41
C ARG A 83 -8.55 2.74 6.40
N ALA A 84 -7.80 3.71 5.88
CA ALA A 84 -7.23 4.77 6.72
C ALA A 84 -8.26 5.87 7.03
N GLU A 85 -7.91 6.79 7.92
CA GLU A 85 -8.73 7.98 8.20
C GLU A 85 -9.13 8.74 6.92
N LEU A 86 -10.37 9.27 6.89
CA LEU A 86 -10.91 9.96 5.70
C LEU A 86 -10.06 11.16 5.26
N GLY A 87 -9.40 11.85 6.21
CA GLY A 87 -8.51 12.98 5.92
C GLY A 87 -7.21 12.60 5.21
N LEU A 88 -6.88 11.31 5.13
CA LEU A 88 -5.70 10.81 4.41
C LEU A 88 -6.00 10.45 2.95
N GLN A 89 -7.28 10.35 2.57
CA GLN A 89 -7.69 10.00 1.23
C GLN A 89 -7.41 11.16 0.27
N GLY A 90 -7.07 10.85 -0.98
CA GLY A 90 -6.74 11.85 -1.99
C GLY A 90 -7.58 11.70 -3.25
N ARG A 91 -7.47 12.71 -4.13
CA ARG A 91 -8.13 12.68 -5.44
C ARG A 91 -7.75 11.45 -6.24
N ASN A 92 -6.46 11.22 -6.46
CA ASN A 92 -5.97 10.11 -7.30
C ASN A 92 -5.32 8.97 -6.50
N TYR A 93 -5.69 8.82 -5.23
CA TYR A 93 -5.20 7.71 -4.42
C TYR A 93 -6.10 7.44 -3.22
N ILE A 94 -6.13 6.17 -2.83
CA ILE A 94 -6.65 5.77 -1.53
C ILE A 94 -5.51 5.38 -0.60
N VAL A 95 -5.76 5.47 0.70
CA VAL A 95 -4.84 5.06 1.76
C VAL A 95 -5.49 3.95 2.58
N LEU A 96 -4.76 2.86 2.73
CA LEU A 96 -5.15 1.71 3.53
C LEU A 96 -4.23 1.58 4.73
N GLU A 97 -4.82 1.26 5.87
CA GLU A 97 -4.11 0.97 7.11
C GLU A 97 -3.72 -0.51 7.15
N PRO A 98 -2.43 -0.81 7.32
CA PRO A 98 -1.98 -2.18 7.40
C PRO A 98 -2.31 -2.86 8.72
N GLY A 99 -2.39 -4.19 8.68
CA GLY A 99 -2.24 -5.03 9.87
C GLY A 99 -0.85 -4.90 10.54
N ARG A 100 -0.73 -5.33 11.80
CA ARG A 100 0.52 -5.25 12.59
C ARG A 100 1.69 -5.95 11.93
N GLU A 101 1.42 -7.02 11.20
CA GLU A 101 2.40 -7.88 10.54
C GLU A 101 3.10 -7.17 9.38
N PHE A 102 2.44 -6.19 8.75
CA PHE A 102 2.96 -5.53 7.56
C PHE A 102 4.22 -4.71 7.83
N ARG A 103 4.33 -4.10 9.01
CA ARG A 103 5.55 -3.37 9.43
C ARG A 103 6.78 -4.27 9.36
N ALA A 104 6.70 -5.48 9.89
CA ALA A 104 7.79 -6.45 9.83
C ALA A 104 8.11 -6.83 8.38
N PHE A 105 7.07 -7.09 7.57
CA PHE A 105 7.21 -7.40 6.16
C PHE A 105 7.96 -6.30 5.38
N VAL A 106 7.55 -5.03 5.49
CA VAL A 106 8.19 -3.94 4.73
C VAL A 106 9.61 -3.62 5.22
N VAL A 107 9.88 -3.77 6.52
CA VAL A 107 11.25 -3.66 7.05
C VAL A 107 12.15 -4.75 6.48
N GLN A 108 11.72 -6.01 6.53
CA GLN A 108 12.54 -7.15 6.12
C GLN A 108 12.74 -7.22 4.61
N ARG A 109 11.66 -6.99 3.84
CA ARG A 109 11.66 -7.21 2.39
C ARG A 109 12.11 -5.98 1.59
N PHE A 110 11.85 -4.78 2.09
CA PHE A 110 12.07 -3.52 1.36
C PHE A 110 13.04 -2.55 2.08
N GLY A 111 13.44 -2.86 3.33
CA GLY A 111 14.31 -2.00 4.12
C GLY A 111 13.64 -0.69 4.52
N TRP A 112 12.34 -0.72 4.83
CA TRP A 112 11.60 0.42 5.36
C TRP A 112 12.23 0.95 6.66
N CYS A 113 12.34 2.26 6.80
CA CYS A 113 12.96 2.90 7.95
C CYS A 113 11.93 3.15 9.06
N ASP A 114 11.97 2.28 10.04
CA ASP A 114 11.13 2.31 11.22
C ASP A 114 11.63 3.33 12.24
N LEU A 115 10.86 4.39 12.46
CA LEU A 115 11.20 5.48 13.39
C LEU A 115 10.89 5.14 14.85
N ALA A 116 10.13 4.06 15.10
CA ALA A 116 9.86 3.58 16.46
C ALA A 116 10.92 2.58 16.94
N ALA A 117 11.74 2.03 16.04
CA ALA A 117 12.79 1.10 16.40
C ALA A 117 13.96 1.86 17.06
N PRO A 118 14.55 1.32 18.15
CA PRO A 118 15.77 1.90 18.70
C PRO A 118 16.88 1.90 17.63
N PRO A 119 17.79 2.88 17.66
CA PRO A 119 18.93 2.89 16.73
C PRO A 119 19.69 1.57 16.85
N ARG A 120 19.98 0.93 15.72
CA ARG A 120 20.80 -0.28 15.69
C ARG A 120 22.21 0.11 16.15
N VAL A 121 22.56 -0.23 17.38
CA VAL A 121 23.94 -0.15 17.87
C VAL A 121 24.66 -1.33 17.24
N HIS A 122 25.60 -1.03 16.33
CA HIS A 122 26.47 -2.02 15.70
C HIS A 122 27.65 -2.36 16.63
#